data_AF-A0A9P8AU18-F1
#
_entry.id   AF-A0A9P8AU18-F1
#
_cell.length_a   1.000
_cell.length_b   1.000
_cell.length_c   1.000
_cell.angle_alpha   90.00
_cell.angle_beta   90.00
_cell.angle_gamma   90.00
#
_symmetry.space_group_name_H-M   'P 1'
#
loop_
_entity.id
_entity.type
_entity.pdbx_description
1 polymer ?
#
loop_
_entity_poly.entity_id
_entity_poly.type
_entity_poly.pdbx_seq_one_letter_code
_entity_poly.pdbx_strand_id
1 'polypeptide(L)'
;KWSWFVGLAVERFERWCKALTAQDELDFADQQLPPVDVIMVWHAYLLNPARYSEDSLRNKHIKILASMGNWFRDLERTCYTIYWPPSDARVQNWLQKTHLPYDPFESVMILTEREIICPKCLKKVDVRLVNPTGSGYLQHEFTTTCPGCRLKITKEKLSFHKLVKDLVGSSDVLAGTLHTPYNIDNSKRAKAIKSRILEMRPPAFRKGDAKTEQEWAVDIQEKMNYSMQKIQSVMGQRMRVYGGQLYVYDKIFSLDLVGAVLRQGSFVNKMHKLGWTNPDFFSSSEDEAALKHCIARYHAFLDLMSSSPAGFFVPTLDIDLVWHTHQLMARKYSRHCLKYVGRFVDHDDKVAENRLANAFDITCRAWKDRFRIAYTYCGCPLPGDTIGQKLSRLV
;
A
#
# COMPACT_ATOMS: atom_id res chain seq x y z
N LYS A 1 8.98 -13.65 -14.10
CA LYS A 1 7.60 -14.00 -14.50
C LYS A 1 6.58 -13.48 -13.48
N TRP A 2 6.64 -13.88 -12.21
CA TRP A 2 5.70 -13.41 -11.17
C TRP A 2 5.68 -11.88 -10.96
N SER A 3 6.84 -11.24 -10.79
CA SER A 3 6.92 -9.78 -10.60
C SER A 3 6.32 -8.98 -11.76
N TRP A 4 6.40 -9.50 -12.98
CA TRP A 4 5.78 -8.90 -14.15
C TRP A 4 4.26 -9.03 -14.13
N PHE A 5 3.74 -10.22 -13.79
CA PHE A 5 2.31 -10.43 -13.61
C PHE A 5 1.74 -9.48 -12.55
N VAL A 6 2.42 -9.33 -11.41
CA VAL A 6 2.06 -8.35 -10.38
C VAL A 6 2.09 -6.93 -10.92
N GLY A 7 3.10 -6.58 -11.73
CA GLY A 7 3.16 -5.28 -12.42
C GLY A 7 1.92 -5.01 -13.28
N LEU A 8 1.46 -6.01 -14.04
CA LEU A 8 0.23 -5.91 -14.83
C LEU A 8 -1.02 -5.82 -13.97
N ALA A 9 -1.11 -6.61 -12.90
CA ALA A 9 -2.21 -6.50 -11.94
C ALA A 9 -2.31 -5.09 -11.35
N VAL A 10 -1.17 -4.44 -11.06
CA VAL A 10 -1.11 -3.05 -10.60
C VAL A 10 -1.51 -2.05 -11.70
N GLU A 11 -1.22 -2.31 -12.98
CA GLU A 11 -1.76 -1.51 -14.10
C GLU A 11 -3.29 -1.63 -14.19
N ARG A 12 -3.83 -2.85 -14.09
CA ARG A 12 -5.27 -3.12 -14.10
C ARG A 12 -5.98 -2.49 -12.91
N PHE A 13 -5.39 -2.59 -11.72
CA PHE A 13 -5.89 -1.94 -10.51
C PHE A 13 -5.96 -0.42 -10.63
N GLU A 14 -4.92 0.23 -11.17
CA GLU A 14 -4.93 1.68 -11.39
C GLU A 14 -6.01 2.11 -12.38
N ARG A 15 -6.20 1.38 -13.49
CA ARG A 15 -7.26 1.65 -14.48
C ARG A 15 -8.64 1.53 -13.85
N TRP A 16 -8.88 0.45 -13.12
CA TRP A 16 -10.13 0.23 -12.39
C TRP A 16 -10.40 1.37 -11.40
N CYS A 17 -9.44 1.72 -10.53
CA CYS A 17 -9.59 2.84 -9.59
C CYS A 17 -9.94 4.17 -10.28
N LYS A 18 -9.36 4.44 -11.46
CA LYS A 18 -9.64 5.66 -12.22
C LYS A 18 -11.05 5.68 -12.82
N ALA A 19 -11.61 4.50 -13.12
CA ALA A 19 -12.93 4.35 -13.72
C ALA A 19 -14.08 4.24 -12.70
N LEU A 20 -13.78 4.01 -11.41
CA LEU A 20 -14.78 3.98 -10.35
C LEU A 20 -15.43 5.35 -10.11
N THR A 21 -16.72 5.31 -9.82
CA THR A 21 -17.59 6.43 -9.45
C THR A 21 -18.27 6.16 -8.11
N ALA A 22 -18.87 7.18 -7.48
CA ALA A 22 -19.57 7.00 -6.21
C ALA A 22 -20.82 6.09 -6.34
N GLN A 23 -21.42 6.04 -7.53
CA GLN A 23 -22.58 5.20 -7.83
C GLN A 23 -22.25 3.70 -7.78
N ASP A 24 -20.99 3.34 -8.02
CA ASP A 24 -20.51 1.96 -8.05
C ASP A 24 -20.46 1.30 -6.66
N GLU A 25 -20.72 2.06 -5.59
CA GLU A 25 -20.89 1.49 -4.25
C GLU A 25 -22.18 0.65 -4.15
N LEU A 26 -23.20 0.99 -4.95
CA LEU A 26 -24.42 0.21 -5.08
C LEU A 26 -24.11 -1.06 -5.88
N ASP A 27 -24.47 -2.23 -5.36
CA ASP A 27 -24.24 -3.54 -5.98
C ASP A 27 -22.77 -3.90 -6.27
N PHE A 28 -21.86 -3.41 -5.44
CA PHE A 28 -20.41 -3.57 -5.61
C PHE A 28 -19.99 -5.02 -5.88
N ALA A 29 -20.42 -5.96 -5.03
CA ALA A 29 -19.97 -7.36 -5.12
C ALA A 29 -20.40 -8.04 -6.43
N ASP A 30 -21.59 -7.71 -6.95
CA ASP A 30 -22.17 -8.43 -8.08
C ASP A 30 -21.81 -7.80 -9.43
N GLN A 31 -21.56 -6.48 -9.47
CA GLN A 31 -21.30 -5.76 -10.71
C GLN A 31 -19.91 -5.11 -10.81
N GLN A 32 -19.30 -4.72 -9.69
CA GLN A 32 -18.11 -3.86 -9.68
C GLN A 32 -16.85 -4.54 -9.18
N LEU A 33 -17.00 -5.71 -8.53
CA LEU A 33 -15.90 -6.45 -7.97
C LEU A 33 -14.89 -6.80 -9.07
N PRO A 34 -13.60 -6.49 -8.89
CA PRO A 34 -12.63 -6.71 -9.93
C PRO A 34 -12.09 -8.15 -9.92
N PRO A 35 -11.34 -8.57 -10.95
CA PRO A 35 -10.66 -9.87 -10.99
C PRO A 35 -9.71 -10.11 -9.81
N VAL A 36 -9.39 -11.37 -9.53
CA VAL A 36 -8.62 -11.78 -8.34
C VAL A 36 -7.23 -11.16 -8.25
N ASP A 37 -6.54 -10.93 -9.37
CA ASP A 37 -5.23 -10.27 -9.39
C ASP A 37 -5.31 -8.81 -8.94
N VAL A 38 -6.44 -8.15 -9.23
CA VAL A 38 -6.72 -6.77 -8.82
C VAL A 38 -7.14 -6.71 -7.35
N ILE A 39 -7.94 -7.69 -6.89
CA ILE A 39 -8.27 -7.87 -5.46
C ILE A 39 -6.99 -8.09 -4.64
N MET A 40 -6.05 -8.90 -5.14
CA MET A 40 -4.75 -9.14 -4.49
C MET A 40 -3.96 -7.83 -4.30
N VAL A 41 -3.96 -6.94 -5.31
CA VAL A 41 -3.32 -5.62 -5.20
C VAL A 41 -4.03 -4.76 -4.15
N TRP A 42 -5.37 -4.74 -4.15
CA TRP A 42 -6.15 -3.98 -3.17
C TRP A 42 -5.93 -4.49 -1.74
N HIS A 43 -5.91 -5.81 -1.56
CA HIS A 43 -5.59 -6.47 -0.29
C HIS A 43 -4.22 -6.02 0.23
N ALA A 44 -3.16 -6.14 -0.59
CA ALA A 44 -1.82 -5.70 -0.19
C ALA A 44 -1.75 -4.20 0.15
N TYR A 45 -2.59 -3.40 -0.51
CA TYR A 45 -2.71 -1.98 -0.21
C TYR A 45 -3.35 -1.70 1.15
N LEU A 46 -4.42 -2.43 1.51
CA LEU A 46 -5.08 -2.32 2.82
C LEU A 46 -4.13 -2.69 3.97
N LEU A 47 -3.20 -3.63 3.74
CA LEU A 47 -2.16 -4.02 4.69
C LEU A 47 -1.04 -2.98 4.87
N ASN A 48 -1.15 -1.82 4.21
CA ASN A 48 -0.31 -0.65 4.43
C ASN A 48 -1.19 0.52 4.92
N PRO A 49 -1.74 0.43 6.15
CA PRO A 49 -2.93 1.17 6.55
C PRO A 49 -2.71 2.68 6.63
N ALA A 50 -1.52 3.17 7.01
CA ALA A 50 -1.27 4.61 7.01
C ALA A 50 -1.26 5.20 5.60
N ARG A 51 -0.61 4.50 4.65
CA ARG A 51 -0.56 4.92 3.24
C ARG A 51 -1.93 4.86 2.60
N TYR A 52 -2.63 3.74 2.75
CA TYR A 52 -3.98 3.58 2.20
C TYR A 52 -4.93 4.68 2.68
N SER A 53 -5.01 4.90 4.00
CA SER A 53 -5.90 5.93 4.56
C SER A 53 -5.51 7.35 4.13
N GLU A 54 -4.21 7.66 4.02
CA GLU A 54 -3.79 8.99 3.57
C GLU A 54 -4.09 9.21 2.08
N ASP A 55 -3.84 8.19 1.25
CA ASP A 55 -4.21 8.18 -0.16
C ASP A 55 -5.71 8.37 -0.35
N SER A 56 -6.56 7.74 0.47
CA SER A 56 -8.02 7.90 0.45
C SER A 56 -8.49 9.31 0.79
N LEU A 57 -7.70 10.09 1.52
CA LEU A 57 -8.03 11.49 1.83
C LEU A 57 -7.58 12.44 0.72
N ARG A 58 -6.39 12.22 0.15
CA ARG A 58 -5.79 13.14 -0.83
C ARG A 58 -6.16 12.85 -2.29
N ASN A 59 -6.57 11.62 -2.62
CA ASN A 59 -6.85 11.21 -3.98
C ASN A 59 -8.32 10.80 -4.15
N LYS A 60 -9.04 11.51 -5.02
CA LYS A 60 -10.48 11.27 -5.28
C LYS A 60 -10.80 9.83 -5.69
N HIS A 61 -9.93 9.17 -6.46
CA HIS A 61 -10.14 7.81 -6.93
C HIS A 61 -9.99 6.81 -5.78
N ILE A 62 -8.98 7.02 -4.92
CA ILE A 62 -8.76 6.18 -3.74
C ILE A 62 -9.82 6.45 -2.66
N LYS A 63 -10.37 7.67 -2.61
CA LYS A 63 -11.52 7.99 -1.75
C LYS A 63 -12.75 7.16 -2.11
N ILE A 64 -13.06 7.05 -3.40
CA ILE A 64 -14.16 6.22 -3.91
C ILE A 64 -13.89 4.75 -3.61
N LEU A 65 -12.68 4.25 -3.92
CA LEU A 65 -12.28 2.88 -3.56
C LEU A 65 -12.48 2.58 -2.06
N ALA A 66 -12.14 3.54 -1.20
CA ALA A 66 -12.26 3.37 0.24
C ALA A 66 -13.71 3.31 0.75
N SER A 67 -14.69 3.85 0.02
CA SER A 67 -16.10 3.69 0.41
C SER A 67 -16.58 2.24 0.18
N MET A 68 -16.07 1.59 -0.87
CA MET A 68 -16.34 0.18 -1.21
C MET A 68 -15.64 -0.83 -0.30
N GLY A 69 -14.64 -0.42 0.48
CA GLY A 69 -13.85 -1.31 1.34
C GLY A 69 -14.63 -2.04 2.42
N ASN A 70 -15.90 -1.69 2.65
CA ASN A 70 -16.78 -2.47 3.53
C ASN A 70 -17.01 -3.91 3.04
N TRP A 71 -16.77 -4.21 1.76
CA TRP A 71 -16.86 -5.55 1.22
C TRP A 71 -15.99 -6.57 2.00
N PHE A 72 -14.76 -6.20 2.35
CA PHE A 72 -13.86 -7.06 3.15
C PHE A 72 -14.33 -7.34 4.59
N ARG A 73 -15.39 -6.69 5.07
CA ARG A 73 -15.95 -6.93 6.42
C ARG A 73 -16.59 -8.30 6.53
N ASP A 74 -17.21 -8.77 5.45
CA ASP A 74 -17.94 -10.02 5.40
C ASP A 74 -17.06 -11.03 4.67
N LEU A 75 -16.22 -11.72 5.44
CA LEU A 75 -15.24 -12.65 4.88
C LEU A 75 -15.90 -13.87 4.23
N GLU A 76 -17.04 -14.33 4.76
CA GLU A 76 -17.78 -15.44 4.17
C GLU A 76 -18.29 -15.07 2.78
N ARG A 77 -18.99 -13.93 2.66
CA ARG A 77 -19.42 -13.41 1.36
C ARG A 77 -18.24 -13.12 0.45
N THR A 78 -17.15 -12.55 0.98
CA THR A 78 -15.94 -12.24 0.21
C THR A 78 -15.33 -13.50 -0.39
N CYS A 79 -15.10 -14.53 0.43
CA CYS A 79 -14.55 -15.82 0.00
C CYS A 79 -15.46 -16.50 -1.03
N TYR A 80 -16.76 -16.53 -0.78
CA TYR A 80 -17.75 -17.04 -1.74
C TYR A 80 -17.61 -16.31 -3.09
N THR A 81 -17.66 -14.98 -3.09
CA THR A 81 -17.65 -14.17 -4.32
C THR A 81 -16.35 -14.32 -5.14
N ILE A 82 -15.23 -14.65 -4.49
CA ILE A 82 -13.94 -14.92 -5.14
C ILE A 82 -13.87 -16.35 -5.70
N TYR A 83 -14.44 -17.33 -5.00
CA TYR A 83 -14.34 -18.74 -5.35
C TYR A 83 -15.20 -19.11 -6.57
N TRP A 84 -16.32 -18.41 -6.75
CA TRP A 84 -17.23 -18.64 -7.87
C TRP A 84 -16.87 -17.81 -9.12
N PRO A 85 -17.17 -18.31 -10.33
CA PRO A 85 -17.01 -17.53 -11.56
C PRO A 85 -17.73 -16.18 -11.49
N PRO A 86 -17.17 -15.13 -12.11
CA PRO A 86 -17.82 -13.83 -12.16
C PRO A 86 -19.14 -13.90 -12.95
N SER A 87 -20.11 -13.05 -12.59
CA SER A 87 -21.32 -12.88 -13.40
C SER A 87 -21.00 -12.20 -14.74
N ASP A 88 -21.83 -12.43 -15.75
CA ASP A 88 -21.70 -11.74 -17.04
C ASP A 88 -21.74 -10.22 -16.87
N ALA A 89 -22.61 -9.72 -15.99
CA ALA A 89 -22.69 -8.30 -15.66
C ALA A 89 -21.35 -7.75 -15.15
N ARG A 90 -20.67 -8.49 -14.27
CA ARG A 90 -19.34 -8.09 -13.75
C ARG A 90 -18.30 -8.06 -14.85
N VAL A 91 -18.27 -9.08 -15.71
CA VAL A 91 -17.32 -9.17 -16.84
C VAL A 91 -17.55 -8.02 -17.83
N GLN A 92 -18.81 -7.74 -18.20
CA GLN A 92 -19.16 -6.66 -19.13
C GLN A 92 -18.86 -5.28 -18.54
N ASN A 93 -19.20 -5.05 -17.27
CA ASN A 93 -18.97 -3.75 -16.62
C ASN A 93 -17.47 -3.47 -16.48
N TRP A 94 -16.68 -4.48 -16.10
CA TRP A 94 -15.22 -4.40 -16.09
C TRP A 94 -14.66 -4.04 -17.47
N LEU A 95 -15.10 -4.76 -18.53
CA LEU A 95 -14.64 -4.51 -19.89
C LEU A 95 -15.01 -3.10 -20.37
N GLN A 96 -16.24 -2.66 -20.09
CA GLN A 96 -16.72 -1.32 -20.45
C GLN A 96 -15.89 -0.22 -19.77
N LYS A 97 -15.54 -0.40 -18.50
CA LYS A 97 -14.83 0.60 -17.70
C LYS A 97 -13.32 0.64 -17.93
N THR A 98 -12.71 -0.53 -18.07
CA THR A 98 -11.24 -0.66 -18.11
C THR A 98 -10.70 -0.85 -19.52
N HIS A 99 -11.58 -1.20 -20.47
CA HIS A 99 -11.24 -1.63 -21.83
C HIS A 99 -10.27 -2.81 -21.86
N LEU A 100 -10.32 -3.66 -20.83
CA LEU A 100 -9.52 -4.88 -20.70
C LEU A 100 -10.43 -6.08 -20.42
N PRO A 101 -10.08 -7.28 -20.90
CA PRO A 101 -10.71 -8.53 -20.48
C PRO A 101 -10.74 -8.66 -18.96
N TYR A 102 -11.74 -9.38 -18.45
CA TYR A 102 -11.80 -9.70 -17.01
C TYR A 102 -10.72 -10.71 -16.63
N ASP A 103 -10.40 -11.66 -17.51
CA ASP A 103 -9.30 -12.59 -17.28
C ASP A 103 -7.93 -11.87 -17.37
N PRO A 104 -7.05 -12.00 -16.35
CA PRO A 104 -5.71 -11.43 -16.38
C PRO A 104 -4.83 -11.94 -17.53
N PHE A 105 -4.94 -13.21 -17.90
CA PHE A 105 -4.14 -13.84 -18.95
C PHE A 105 -4.59 -13.39 -20.35
N GLU A 106 -5.89 -13.17 -20.55
CA GLU A 106 -6.36 -12.51 -21.78
C GLU A 106 -5.93 -11.04 -21.81
N SER A 107 -6.01 -10.34 -20.68
CA SER A 107 -5.56 -8.94 -20.57
C SER A 107 -4.09 -8.77 -20.91
N VAL A 108 -3.24 -9.70 -20.50
CA VAL A 108 -1.79 -9.71 -20.78
C VAL A 108 -1.50 -9.60 -22.28
N MET A 109 -2.33 -10.20 -23.13
CA MET A 109 -2.13 -10.24 -24.58
C MET A 109 -2.36 -8.87 -25.25
N ILE A 110 -3.20 -8.04 -24.65
CA ILE A 110 -3.59 -6.73 -25.22
C ILE A 110 -2.98 -5.55 -24.45
N LEU A 111 -2.75 -5.71 -23.15
CA LEU A 111 -2.15 -4.69 -22.28
C LEU A 111 -0.64 -4.71 -22.48
N THR A 112 -0.19 -4.13 -23.58
CA THR A 112 1.23 -4.10 -23.98
C THR A 112 1.89 -2.74 -23.79
N GLU A 113 1.08 -1.68 -23.68
CA GLU A 113 1.52 -0.29 -23.60
C GLU A 113 0.77 0.47 -22.50
N ARG A 114 1.37 1.57 -22.05
CA ARG A 114 0.71 2.58 -21.24
C ARG A 114 1.14 3.98 -21.66
N GLU A 115 0.27 4.94 -21.41
CA GLU A 115 0.58 6.35 -21.55
C GLU A 115 1.32 6.85 -20.30
N ILE A 116 2.37 7.65 -20.51
CA ILE A 116 3.04 8.46 -19.49
C ILE A 116 3.10 9.92 -19.95
N ILE A 117 3.32 10.84 -19.01
CA ILE A 117 3.50 12.27 -19.31
C ILE A 117 4.99 12.61 -19.25
N CYS A 118 5.53 13.23 -20.31
CA CYS A 118 6.92 13.67 -20.32
C CYS A 118 7.15 14.76 -19.25
N PRO A 119 8.11 14.57 -18.31
CA PRO A 119 8.41 15.54 -17.25
C PRO A 119 8.83 16.94 -17.73
N LYS A 120 9.28 17.07 -18.99
CA LYS A 120 9.78 18.33 -19.56
C LYS A 120 8.74 19.03 -20.44
N CYS A 121 8.31 18.39 -21.53
CA CYS A 121 7.40 19.03 -22.49
C CYS A 121 5.92 18.73 -22.23
N LEU A 122 5.61 17.92 -21.21
CA LEU A 122 4.25 17.57 -20.79
C LEU A 122 3.40 16.84 -21.84
N LYS A 123 3.99 16.49 -22.99
CA LYS A 123 3.35 15.65 -24.00
C LYS A 123 3.19 14.23 -23.48
N LYS A 124 2.07 13.62 -23.83
CA LYS A 124 1.79 12.19 -23.65
C LYS A 124 2.77 11.38 -24.49
N VAL A 125 3.26 10.28 -23.93
CA VAL A 125 4.19 9.35 -24.57
C VAL A 125 3.71 7.94 -24.25
N ASP A 126 3.42 7.16 -25.28
CA ASP A 126 3.12 5.74 -25.12
C ASP A 126 4.42 4.95 -24.96
N VAL A 127 4.45 4.08 -23.95
CA VAL A 127 5.61 3.24 -23.63
C VAL A 127 5.19 1.79 -23.50
N ARG A 128 6.02 0.90 -24.04
CA ARG A 128 5.85 -0.54 -23.86
C ARG A 128 6.01 -0.90 -22.39
N LEU A 129 5.09 -1.71 -21.88
CA LEU A 129 5.15 -2.24 -20.52
C LEU A 129 6.35 -3.19 -20.36
N VAL A 130 6.62 -4.00 -21.39
CA VAL A 130 7.80 -4.86 -21.49
C VAL A 130 8.32 -4.82 -22.92
N ASN A 131 9.64 -4.83 -23.07
CA ASN A 131 10.30 -4.98 -24.36
C ASN A 131 11.52 -5.93 -24.25
N PRO A 132 12.03 -6.43 -25.40
CA PRO A 132 13.20 -7.32 -25.42
C PRO A 132 14.48 -6.68 -24.90
N THR A 133 14.60 -5.35 -24.95
CA THR A 133 15.80 -4.61 -24.53
C THR A 133 15.89 -4.43 -23.01
N GLY A 134 14.90 -4.88 -22.24
CA GLY A 134 14.94 -4.76 -20.77
C GLY A 134 14.50 -3.39 -20.23
N SER A 135 14.06 -2.47 -21.09
CA SER A 135 13.81 -1.07 -20.75
C SER A 135 12.34 -0.67 -20.69
N GLY A 136 11.43 -1.64 -20.75
CA GLY A 136 9.97 -1.42 -20.64
C GLY A 136 9.56 -0.93 -19.26
N TYR A 137 8.38 -0.33 -19.17
CA TYR A 137 7.90 0.34 -17.96
C TYR A 137 7.84 -0.56 -16.72
N LEU A 138 7.49 -1.84 -16.87
CA LEU A 138 7.45 -2.80 -15.76
C LEU A 138 8.82 -3.45 -15.47
N GLN A 139 9.86 -3.16 -16.26
CA GLN A 139 11.20 -3.69 -16.08
C GLN A 139 12.04 -2.77 -15.15
N HIS A 140 13.18 -3.29 -14.66
CA HIS A 140 14.01 -2.62 -13.66
C HIS A 140 14.61 -1.32 -14.21
N GLU A 141 15.23 -1.40 -15.39
CA GLU A 141 15.94 -0.31 -16.06
C GLU A 141 15.03 0.50 -16.99
N PHE A 142 13.80 0.80 -16.56
CA PHE A 142 12.87 1.56 -17.41
C PHE A 142 13.50 2.87 -17.88
N THR A 143 13.66 2.97 -19.19
CA THR A 143 14.14 4.17 -19.86
C THR A 143 13.49 4.31 -21.22
N THR A 144 13.06 5.51 -21.56
CA THR A 144 12.59 5.86 -22.90
C THR A 144 13.04 7.28 -23.26
N THR A 145 13.03 7.62 -24.54
CA THR A 145 13.34 8.99 -25.00
C THR A 145 12.04 9.65 -25.44
N CYS A 146 11.75 10.83 -24.90
CA CYS A 146 10.57 11.59 -25.32
C CYS A 146 10.69 11.98 -26.81
N PRO A 147 9.71 11.65 -27.67
CA PRO A 147 9.76 12.00 -29.09
C PRO A 147 9.68 13.51 -29.32
N GLY A 148 9.06 14.26 -28.40
CA GLY A 148 8.87 15.71 -28.55
C GLY A 148 10.08 16.55 -28.14
N CYS A 149 10.75 16.23 -27.04
CA CYS A 149 11.82 17.07 -26.48
C CYS A 149 13.14 16.32 -26.19
N ARG A 150 13.24 15.05 -26.60
CA ARG A 150 14.41 14.18 -26.43
C ARG A 150 14.89 13.96 -25.00
N LEU A 151 14.08 14.31 -24.00
CA LEU A 151 14.38 13.97 -22.61
C LEU A 151 14.44 12.44 -22.46
N LYS A 152 15.55 11.91 -21.94
CA LYS A 152 15.60 10.52 -21.43
C LYS A 152 14.75 10.43 -20.16
N ILE A 153 13.59 9.77 -20.24
CA ILE A 153 12.62 9.57 -19.17
C ILE A 153 12.96 8.27 -18.43
N THR A 154 12.98 8.33 -17.10
CA THR A 154 13.17 7.17 -16.20
C THR A 154 12.08 7.19 -15.13
N LYS A 155 11.95 6.10 -14.36
CA LYS A 155 11.02 6.03 -13.21
C LYS A 155 11.29 7.13 -12.19
N GLU A 156 12.57 7.43 -11.94
CA GLU A 156 12.96 8.52 -11.03
C GLU A 156 12.43 9.88 -11.52
N LYS A 157 12.60 10.20 -12.81
CA LYS A 157 12.11 11.47 -13.37
C LYS A 157 10.58 11.57 -13.33
N LEU A 158 9.88 10.46 -13.53
CA LEU A 158 8.42 10.39 -13.41
C LEU A 158 7.96 10.61 -11.96
N SER A 159 8.61 9.97 -10.98
CA SER A 159 8.36 10.21 -9.55
C SER A 159 8.67 11.65 -9.14
N PHE A 160 9.78 12.19 -9.63
CA PHE A 160 10.18 13.57 -9.39
C PHE A 160 9.13 14.54 -9.95
N HIS A 161 8.66 14.31 -11.18
CA HIS A 161 7.59 15.11 -11.77
C HIS A 161 6.32 15.09 -10.92
N LYS A 162 5.89 13.91 -10.47
CA LYS A 162 4.72 13.77 -9.59
C LYS A 162 4.88 14.54 -8.28
N LEU A 163 6.04 14.43 -7.62
CA LEU A 163 6.36 15.17 -6.40
C LEU A 163 6.26 16.68 -6.63
N VAL A 164 6.92 17.19 -7.67
CA VAL A 164 6.93 18.63 -7.94
C VAL A 164 5.55 19.13 -8.34
N LYS A 165 4.81 18.37 -9.15
CA LYS A 165 3.43 18.69 -9.53
C LYS A 165 2.54 18.85 -8.29
N ASP A 166 2.64 17.91 -7.33
CA ASP A 166 1.89 18.00 -6.08
C ASP A 166 2.38 19.16 -5.19
N LEU A 167 3.68 19.49 -5.26
CA LEU A 167 4.29 20.62 -4.52
C LEU A 167 3.85 21.98 -5.05
N VAL A 168 3.68 22.16 -6.35
CA VAL A 168 3.26 23.45 -6.92
C VAL A 168 1.77 23.55 -7.19
N GLY A 169 1.08 22.41 -7.24
CA GLY A 169 -0.35 22.36 -7.55
C GLY A 169 -1.24 22.95 -6.46
N SER A 170 -2.51 23.16 -6.80
CA SER A 170 -3.53 23.72 -5.89
C SER A 170 -3.92 22.84 -4.70
N SER A 171 -3.58 21.54 -4.68
CA SER A 171 -3.80 20.68 -3.51
C SER A 171 -2.96 21.15 -2.33
N ASP A 172 -3.55 21.41 -1.16
CA ASP A 172 -2.81 21.83 0.04
C ASP A 172 -1.92 20.73 0.66
N VAL A 173 -1.93 19.51 0.10
CA VAL A 173 -1.40 18.31 0.76
C VAL A 173 -0.41 17.58 -0.15
N LEU A 174 0.77 17.26 0.41
CA LEU A 174 1.73 16.31 -0.16
C LEU A 174 1.54 14.92 0.45
N ALA A 175 1.84 13.86 -0.29
CA ALA A 175 1.87 12.51 0.28
C ALA A 175 2.81 12.46 1.50
N GLY A 176 2.44 11.74 2.55
CA GLY A 176 3.18 11.68 3.81
C GLY A 176 3.12 12.94 4.68
N THR A 177 2.27 13.93 4.39
CA THR A 177 2.20 15.16 5.21
C THR A 177 0.90 15.33 5.98
N LEU A 178 -0.16 14.61 5.58
CA LEU A 178 -1.48 14.74 6.18
C LEU A 178 -1.63 13.91 7.45
N HIS A 179 -1.13 12.69 7.40
CA HIS A 179 -1.23 11.76 8.51
C HIS A 179 -0.25 12.13 9.62
N THR A 180 -0.66 11.88 10.86
CA THR A 180 0.17 11.80 12.07
C THR A 180 -0.37 10.67 12.94
N PRO A 181 0.40 10.14 13.91
CA PRO A 181 -0.09 9.09 14.79
C PRO A 181 -1.38 9.48 15.54
N TYR A 182 -1.61 10.76 15.84
CA TYR A 182 -2.75 11.21 16.65
C TYR A 182 -3.85 11.90 15.84
N ASN A 183 -3.59 12.19 14.57
CA ASN A 183 -4.53 12.84 13.68
C ASN A 183 -4.31 12.38 12.24
N ILE A 184 -5.26 11.63 11.71
CA ILE A 184 -5.25 11.11 10.34
C ILE A 184 -5.56 12.19 9.29
N ASP A 185 -6.20 13.29 9.66
CA ASP A 185 -6.45 14.44 8.76
C ASP A 185 -5.89 15.71 9.39
N ASN A 186 -4.57 15.86 9.32
CA ASN A 186 -3.89 17.07 9.78
C ASN A 186 -3.65 18.05 8.63
N SER A 187 -4.73 18.49 7.99
CA SER A 187 -4.68 19.43 6.86
C SER A 187 -3.91 20.72 7.19
N LYS A 188 -4.03 21.24 8.42
CA LYS A 188 -3.27 22.42 8.88
C LYS A 188 -1.75 22.18 8.83
N ARG A 189 -1.29 21.03 9.32
CA ARG A 189 0.13 20.64 9.28
C ARG A 189 0.61 20.42 7.85
N ALA A 190 -0.18 19.71 7.03
CA ALA A 190 0.17 19.45 5.64
C ALA A 190 0.40 20.76 4.87
N LYS A 191 -0.55 21.70 4.99
CA LYS A 191 -0.45 23.04 4.40
C LYS A 191 0.77 23.79 4.90
N ALA A 192 1.00 23.81 6.22
CA ALA A 192 2.16 24.48 6.80
C ALA A 192 3.49 23.90 6.31
N ILE A 193 3.59 22.58 6.13
CA ILE A 193 4.79 21.93 5.56
C ILE A 193 4.99 22.37 4.12
N LYS A 194 3.92 22.32 3.31
CA LYS A 194 3.95 22.73 1.91
C LYS A 194 4.39 24.19 1.75
N SER A 195 3.77 25.12 2.49
CA SER A 195 4.15 26.54 2.50
C SER A 195 5.61 26.74 2.90
N ARG A 196 6.08 26.08 3.97
CA ARG A 196 7.48 26.17 4.42
C ARG A 196 8.49 25.65 3.38
N ILE A 197 8.11 24.65 2.59
CA ILE A 197 8.97 24.18 1.49
C ILE A 197 9.03 25.24 0.39
N LEU A 198 7.88 25.79 -0.03
CA LEU A 198 7.80 26.78 -1.11
C LEU A 198 8.46 28.13 -0.75
N GLU A 199 8.39 28.54 0.51
CA GLU A 199 8.90 29.82 1.03
C GLU A 199 10.35 29.74 1.56
N MET A 200 11.04 28.63 1.33
CA MET A 200 12.39 28.39 1.85
C MET A 200 13.42 29.43 1.38
N ARG A 201 14.43 29.71 2.20
CA ARG A 201 15.58 30.57 1.85
C ARG A 201 16.89 29.76 1.83
N PRO A 202 17.74 29.91 0.79
CA PRO A 202 17.49 30.67 -0.43
C PRO A 202 16.31 30.08 -1.25
N PRO A 203 15.63 30.90 -2.06
CA PRO A 203 14.38 30.53 -2.73
C PRO A 203 14.59 29.48 -3.83
N ALA A 204 14.65 28.21 -3.43
CA ALA A 204 14.84 27.08 -4.33
C ALA A 204 13.64 26.82 -5.24
N PHE A 205 12.43 27.23 -4.83
CA PHE A 205 11.16 26.92 -5.51
C PHE A 205 10.39 28.16 -5.97
N ARG A 206 11.03 29.34 -6.08
CA ARG A 206 10.33 30.55 -6.55
C ARG A 206 9.67 30.32 -7.91
N LYS A 207 8.42 30.80 -8.04
CA LYS A 207 7.62 30.71 -9.27
C LYS A 207 8.30 31.37 -10.47
N GLY A 208 9.06 32.45 -10.26
CA GLY A 208 9.76 33.14 -11.34
C GLY A 208 8.77 33.62 -12.41
N ASP A 209 9.09 33.36 -13.68
CA ASP A 209 8.29 33.76 -14.84
C ASP A 209 7.20 32.75 -15.24
N ALA A 210 7.10 31.62 -14.53
CA ALA A 210 6.12 30.59 -14.84
C ALA A 210 4.68 31.13 -14.70
N LYS A 211 3.88 31.01 -15.75
CA LYS A 211 2.49 31.49 -15.79
C LYS A 211 1.54 30.43 -15.24
N THR A 212 1.84 29.16 -15.46
CA THR A 212 1.02 28.02 -15.02
C THR A 212 1.72 27.17 -13.95
N GLU A 213 0.95 26.39 -13.18
CA GLU A 213 1.51 25.39 -12.24
C GLU A 213 2.38 24.35 -12.97
N GLN A 214 2.01 24.03 -14.21
CA GLN A 214 2.71 23.09 -15.07
C GLN A 214 4.09 23.63 -15.50
N GLU A 215 4.15 24.88 -15.95
CA GLU A 215 5.41 25.58 -16.26
C GLU A 215 6.28 25.68 -15.00
N TRP A 216 5.68 26.03 -13.86
CA TRP A 216 6.43 26.12 -12.60
C TRP A 216 7.03 24.77 -12.18
N ALA A 217 6.29 23.68 -12.41
CA ALA A 217 6.80 22.34 -12.18
C ALA A 217 7.98 22.02 -13.11
N VAL A 218 7.90 22.35 -14.40
CA VAL A 218 9.00 22.14 -15.36
C VAL A 218 10.25 22.94 -14.95
N ASP A 219 10.08 24.20 -14.57
CA ASP A 219 11.19 25.05 -14.13
C ASP A 219 11.93 24.49 -12.90
N ILE A 220 11.18 24.03 -11.89
CA ILE A 220 11.78 23.40 -10.70
C ILE A 220 12.53 22.12 -11.10
N GLN A 221 11.95 21.32 -11.97
CA GLN A 221 12.56 20.07 -12.43
C GLN A 221 13.90 20.30 -13.14
N GLU A 222 13.97 21.31 -14.02
CA GLU A 222 15.20 21.66 -14.71
C GLU A 222 16.25 22.23 -13.74
N LYS A 223 15.86 23.15 -12.84
CA LYS A 223 16.75 23.71 -11.80
C LYS A 223 17.34 22.63 -10.89
N MET A 224 16.54 21.63 -10.53
CA MET A 224 16.96 20.50 -9.68
C MET A 224 17.60 19.35 -10.47
N ASN A 225 17.74 19.48 -11.80
CA ASN A 225 18.24 18.44 -12.69
C ASN A 225 17.54 17.08 -12.49
N TYR A 226 16.23 17.10 -12.22
CA TYR A 226 15.40 15.92 -11.98
C TYR A 226 15.90 14.94 -10.91
N SER A 227 16.72 15.39 -9.95
CA SER A 227 17.35 14.51 -8.95
C SER A 227 16.53 14.42 -7.67
N MET A 228 16.00 13.24 -7.35
CA MET A 228 15.25 13.03 -6.10
C MET A 228 16.10 13.33 -4.87
N GLN A 229 17.38 12.97 -4.90
CA GLN A 229 18.32 13.26 -3.82
C GLN A 229 18.49 14.77 -3.60
N LYS A 230 18.63 15.56 -4.66
CA LYS A 230 18.77 17.03 -4.54
C LYS A 230 17.53 17.65 -3.91
N ILE A 231 16.33 17.36 -4.43
CA ILE A 231 15.10 17.95 -3.88
C ILE A 231 14.85 17.47 -2.44
N GLN A 232 15.14 16.20 -2.13
CA GLN A 232 15.06 15.68 -0.77
C GLN A 232 16.07 16.32 0.17
N SER A 233 17.28 16.66 -0.29
CA SER A 233 18.26 17.37 0.55
C SER A 233 17.76 18.78 0.91
N VAL A 234 17.12 19.46 -0.04
CA VAL A 234 16.52 20.79 0.17
C VAL A 234 15.28 20.69 1.08
N MET A 235 14.37 19.76 0.80
CA MET A 235 13.14 19.55 1.58
C MET A 235 13.41 18.91 2.95
N GLY A 236 14.47 18.13 3.08
CA GLY A 236 14.73 17.19 4.17
C GLY A 236 14.88 17.84 5.54
N GLN A 237 15.36 19.09 5.60
CA GLN A 237 15.38 19.85 6.86
C GLN A 237 13.97 20.12 7.41
N ARG A 238 12.95 20.17 6.55
CA ARG A 238 11.55 20.46 6.91
C ARG A 238 10.64 19.23 6.89
N MET A 239 11.07 18.17 6.18
CA MET A 239 10.35 16.90 6.08
C MET A 239 10.83 15.80 7.05
N ARG A 240 11.73 16.12 8.01
CA ARG A 240 12.37 15.20 8.97
C ARG A 240 11.45 14.33 9.85
N VAL A 241 10.15 14.26 9.56
CA VAL A 241 9.12 13.50 10.27
C VAL A 241 8.69 12.23 9.53
N TYR A 242 9.14 11.95 8.29
CA TYR A 242 8.79 10.71 7.59
C TYR A 242 9.98 10.06 6.91
N GLY A 243 10.43 8.94 7.46
CA GLY A 243 11.35 8.01 6.80
C GLY A 243 10.59 7.23 5.73
N GLY A 244 10.88 7.51 4.45
CA GLY A 244 10.34 6.74 3.33
C GLY A 244 10.19 7.56 2.05
N GLN A 245 10.24 6.85 0.92
CA GLN A 245 10.05 7.41 -0.42
C GLN A 245 8.60 7.92 -0.57
N LEU A 246 8.42 9.24 -0.65
CA LEU A 246 7.10 9.91 -0.69
C LEU A 246 6.25 9.57 -1.92
N TYR A 247 6.92 9.27 -3.03
CA TYR A 247 6.30 9.08 -4.33
C TYR A 247 6.93 7.89 -5.03
N VAL A 248 6.09 6.94 -5.42
CA VAL A 248 6.47 5.76 -6.19
C VAL A 248 5.87 5.88 -7.58
N TYR A 249 6.75 6.13 -8.57
CA TYR A 249 6.42 6.28 -9.99
C TYR A 249 5.39 7.40 -10.28
N ASP A 250 4.77 7.39 -11.48
CA ASP A 250 3.73 8.34 -11.92
C ASP A 250 2.30 7.90 -11.56
N LYS A 251 2.15 6.78 -10.83
CA LYS A 251 0.85 6.17 -10.51
C LYS A 251 0.05 6.99 -9.49
N ILE A 252 -1.25 6.75 -9.38
CA ILE A 252 -2.14 7.54 -8.50
C ILE A 252 -1.90 7.37 -6.99
N PHE A 253 -1.25 6.27 -6.59
CA PHE A 253 -0.98 5.92 -5.20
C PHE A 253 0.46 6.28 -4.76
N SER A 254 0.66 6.51 -3.47
CA SER A 254 1.98 6.82 -2.89
C SER A 254 2.83 5.60 -2.55
N LEU A 255 2.21 4.41 -2.53
CA LEU A 255 2.84 3.15 -2.14
C LEU A 255 3.37 2.37 -3.35
N ASP A 256 4.51 1.70 -3.19
CA ASP A 256 4.97 0.68 -4.14
C ASP A 256 4.12 -0.59 -4.04
N LEU A 257 3.00 -0.61 -4.77
CA LEU A 257 2.06 -1.74 -4.73
C LEU A 257 2.66 -3.03 -5.29
N VAL A 258 3.57 -2.96 -6.26
CA VAL A 258 4.27 -4.15 -6.77
C VAL A 258 5.11 -4.76 -5.65
N GLY A 259 5.94 -3.93 -5.00
CA GLY A 259 6.72 -4.37 -3.85
C GLY A 259 5.85 -4.87 -2.70
N ALA A 260 4.74 -4.20 -2.39
CA ALA A 260 3.81 -4.61 -1.32
C ALA A 260 3.22 -6.00 -1.58
N VAL A 261 2.70 -6.26 -2.80
CA VAL A 261 2.18 -7.59 -3.17
C VAL A 261 3.27 -8.66 -3.07
N LEU A 262 4.48 -8.37 -3.54
CA LEU A 262 5.60 -9.32 -3.46
C LEU A 262 5.97 -9.67 -2.01
N ARG A 263 5.97 -8.68 -1.10
CA ARG A 263 6.23 -8.91 0.33
C ARG A 263 5.11 -9.72 0.97
N GLN A 264 3.85 -9.43 0.64
CA GLN A 264 2.70 -10.22 1.11
C GLN A 264 2.73 -11.67 0.61
N GLY A 265 3.28 -11.92 -0.58
CA GLY A 265 3.50 -13.28 -1.08
C GLY A 265 4.36 -14.14 -0.15
N SER A 266 5.35 -13.56 0.53
CA SER A 266 6.15 -14.27 1.54
C SER A 266 5.33 -14.68 2.75
N PHE A 267 4.46 -13.80 3.24
CA PHE A 267 3.54 -14.09 4.34
C PHE A 267 2.56 -15.20 3.98
N VAL A 268 1.89 -15.08 2.83
CA VAL A 268 0.94 -16.10 2.33
C VAL A 268 1.61 -17.46 2.16
N ASN A 269 2.83 -17.50 1.62
CA ASN A 269 3.60 -18.74 1.49
C ASN A 269 3.90 -19.40 2.85
N LYS A 270 4.10 -18.62 3.93
CA LYS A 270 4.25 -19.18 5.29
C LYS A 270 2.94 -19.81 5.76
N MET A 271 1.79 -19.12 5.59
CA MET A 271 0.48 -19.68 5.93
C MET A 271 0.22 -21.00 5.18
N HIS A 272 0.50 -21.00 3.88
CA HIS A 272 0.30 -22.17 3.03
C HIS A 272 1.17 -23.35 3.47
N LYS A 273 2.47 -23.12 3.73
CA LYS A 273 3.39 -24.16 4.22
C LYS A 273 3.00 -24.75 5.59
N LEU A 274 2.30 -23.96 6.41
CA LEU A 274 1.77 -24.43 7.70
C LEU A 274 0.44 -25.19 7.54
N GLY A 275 -0.12 -25.27 6.34
CA GLY A 275 -1.42 -25.87 6.07
C GLY A 275 -2.62 -24.98 6.44
N TRP A 276 -2.39 -23.76 6.93
CA TRP A 276 -3.45 -22.86 7.42
C TRP A 276 -4.40 -22.38 6.32
N THR A 277 -4.02 -22.55 5.06
CA THR A 277 -4.88 -22.23 3.90
C THR A 277 -5.69 -23.43 3.41
N ASN A 278 -5.48 -24.62 3.99
CA ASN A 278 -6.22 -25.81 3.57
C ASN A 278 -7.69 -25.68 4.00
N PRO A 279 -8.64 -26.12 3.16
CA PRO A 279 -10.03 -26.24 3.57
C PRO A 279 -10.13 -27.02 4.88
N ASP A 280 -11.02 -26.57 5.76
CA ASP A 280 -11.33 -27.20 7.04
C ASP A 280 -10.17 -27.32 8.04
N PHE A 281 -9.00 -26.71 7.78
CA PHE A 281 -7.86 -26.77 8.70
C PHE A 281 -8.19 -26.25 10.11
N PHE A 282 -9.08 -25.25 10.21
CA PHE A 282 -9.54 -24.69 11.49
C PHE A 282 -10.98 -25.08 11.86
N SER A 283 -11.47 -26.22 11.37
CA SER A 283 -12.87 -26.66 11.58
C SER A 283 -13.11 -27.39 12.90
N SER A 284 -12.07 -27.85 13.59
CA SER A 284 -12.21 -28.54 14.88
C SER A 284 -12.44 -27.56 16.05
N SER A 285 -13.02 -28.06 17.14
CA SER A 285 -13.19 -27.30 18.39
C SER A 285 -11.86 -26.78 18.97
N GLU A 286 -10.81 -27.58 18.85
CA GLU A 286 -9.46 -27.28 19.30
C GLU A 286 -8.83 -26.15 18.47
N ASP A 287 -9.14 -26.11 17.17
CA ASP A 287 -8.69 -25.06 16.27
C ASP A 287 -9.43 -23.74 16.51
N GLU A 288 -10.72 -23.78 16.85
CA GLU A 288 -11.46 -22.59 17.27
C GLU A 288 -10.84 -21.98 18.53
N ALA A 289 -10.42 -22.82 19.49
CA ALA A 289 -9.69 -22.36 20.67
C ALA A 289 -8.35 -21.72 20.30
N ALA A 290 -7.62 -22.27 19.33
CA ALA A 290 -6.38 -21.68 18.81
C ALA A 290 -6.63 -20.29 18.21
N LEU A 291 -7.66 -20.13 17.37
CA LEU A 291 -8.01 -18.82 16.78
C LEU A 291 -8.40 -17.79 17.85
N LYS A 292 -9.19 -18.19 18.87
CA LYS A 292 -9.51 -17.33 20.01
C LYS A 292 -8.24 -16.90 20.77
N HIS A 293 -7.27 -17.81 20.92
CA HIS A 293 -5.98 -17.50 21.53
C HIS A 293 -5.17 -16.48 20.69
N CYS A 294 -5.12 -16.64 19.37
CA CYS A 294 -4.49 -15.66 18.47
C CYS A 294 -5.12 -14.26 18.62
N ILE A 295 -6.45 -14.18 18.72
CA ILE A 295 -7.18 -12.92 18.94
C ILE A 295 -6.82 -12.31 20.30
N ALA A 296 -6.79 -13.10 21.36
CA ALA A 296 -6.40 -12.63 22.69
C ALA A 296 -4.97 -12.09 22.71
N ARG A 297 -4.04 -12.78 22.04
CA ARG A 297 -2.65 -12.33 21.88
C ARG A 297 -2.56 -11.04 21.07
N TYR A 298 -3.36 -10.88 20.03
CA TYR A 298 -3.44 -9.62 19.28
C TYR A 298 -3.94 -8.45 20.15
N HIS A 299 -4.95 -8.66 20.99
CA HIS A 299 -5.40 -7.63 21.95
C HIS A 299 -4.29 -7.26 22.95
N ALA A 300 -3.59 -8.25 23.51
CA ALA A 300 -2.43 -8.02 24.37
C ALA A 300 -1.30 -7.27 23.63
N PHE A 301 -1.12 -7.54 22.34
CA PHE A 301 -0.14 -6.83 21.51
C PHE A 301 -0.51 -5.34 21.33
N LEU A 302 -1.80 -5.02 21.10
CA LEU A 302 -2.27 -3.63 21.05
C LEU A 302 -2.08 -2.91 22.38
N ASP A 303 -2.35 -3.60 23.50
CA ASP A 303 -2.12 -3.08 24.85
C ASP A 303 -0.63 -2.81 25.11
N LEU A 304 0.27 -3.71 24.68
CA LEU A 304 1.72 -3.49 24.72
C LEU A 304 2.11 -2.24 23.91
N MET A 305 1.61 -2.08 22.69
CA MET A 305 1.86 -0.90 21.85
C MET A 305 1.34 0.41 22.46
N SER A 306 0.21 0.34 23.16
CA SER A 306 -0.40 1.47 23.87
C SER A 306 0.49 1.93 25.02
N SER A 307 1.02 0.97 25.78
CA SER A 307 1.89 1.24 26.94
C SER A 307 3.29 1.75 26.59
N SER A 308 3.74 1.60 25.34
CA SER A 308 5.06 2.00 24.88
C SER A 308 4.99 2.72 23.52
N PRO A 309 4.60 4.01 23.48
CA PRO A 309 4.36 4.73 22.22
C PRO A 309 5.59 4.87 21.30
N ALA A 310 6.79 4.88 21.88
CA ALA A 310 8.06 4.92 21.14
C ALA A 310 8.60 3.52 20.81
N GLY A 311 7.96 2.45 21.30
CA GLY A 311 8.38 1.08 21.10
C GLY A 311 8.11 0.61 19.66
N PHE A 312 9.07 -0.10 19.10
CA PHE A 312 8.92 -0.82 17.84
C PHE A 312 8.81 -2.32 18.16
N PHE A 313 7.60 -2.86 18.02
CA PHE A 313 7.27 -4.24 18.38
C PHE A 313 7.00 -5.07 17.13
N VAL A 314 7.55 -6.29 17.10
CA VAL A 314 7.44 -7.22 15.97
C VAL A 314 6.44 -8.31 16.33
N PRO A 315 5.33 -8.47 15.59
CA PRO A 315 4.33 -9.49 15.88
C PRO A 315 4.86 -10.91 15.61
N THR A 316 4.40 -11.90 16.37
CA THR A 316 4.48 -13.30 15.97
C THR A 316 3.49 -13.60 14.84
N LEU A 317 3.66 -14.73 14.16
CA LEU A 317 2.91 -15.06 12.94
C LEU A 317 1.38 -15.09 13.14
N ASP A 318 0.94 -15.62 14.27
CA ASP A 318 -0.46 -15.66 14.70
C ASP A 318 -1.04 -14.27 15.00
N ILE A 319 -0.26 -13.42 15.68
CA ILE A 319 -0.63 -12.03 15.96
C ILE A 319 -0.73 -11.25 14.65
N ASP A 320 0.24 -11.43 13.74
CA ASP A 320 0.31 -10.74 12.46
C ASP A 320 -0.87 -11.14 11.55
N LEU A 321 -1.27 -12.42 11.57
CA LEU A 321 -2.48 -12.87 10.85
C LEU A 321 -3.74 -12.13 11.32
N VAL A 322 -4.01 -12.11 12.63
CA VAL A 322 -5.17 -11.39 13.17
C VAL A 322 -5.08 -9.89 12.88
N TRP A 323 -3.87 -9.33 12.94
CA TRP A 323 -3.64 -7.93 12.63
C TRP A 323 -3.96 -7.61 11.16
N HIS A 324 -3.48 -8.41 10.21
CA HIS A 324 -3.82 -8.26 8.78
C HIS A 324 -5.32 -8.33 8.57
N THR A 325 -6.01 -9.30 9.19
CA THR A 325 -7.48 -9.41 9.13
C THR A 325 -8.17 -8.12 9.61
N HIS A 326 -7.72 -7.54 10.73
CA HIS A 326 -8.28 -6.29 11.24
C HIS A 326 -8.02 -5.11 10.29
N GLN A 327 -6.85 -5.05 9.62
CA GLN A 327 -6.51 -3.99 8.67
C GLN A 327 -7.38 -3.96 7.42
N LEU A 328 -7.93 -5.11 7.00
CA LEU A 328 -8.89 -5.18 5.88
C LEU A 328 -10.12 -4.29 6.12
N MET A 329 -10.43 -4.00 7.39
CA MET A 329 -11.50 -3.10 7.79
C MET A 329 -10.98 -1.66 8.00
N ALA A 330 -10.28 -1.07 7.02
CA ALA A 330 -9.52 0.18 7.17
C ALA A 330 -10.16 1.29 8.04
N ARG A 331 -11.46 1.59 7.84
CA ARG A 331 -12.20 2.59 8.64
C ARG A 331 -12.34 2.18 10.12
N LYS A 332 -12.67 0.91 10.38
CA LYS A 332 -12.74 0.36 11.75
C LYS A 332 -11.36 0.30 12.37
N TYR A 333 -10.37 -0.17 11.61
CA TYR A 333 -8.98 -0.27 12.06
C TYR A 333 -8.45 1.08 12.56
N SER A 334 -8.60 2.14 11.76
CA SER A 334 -8.20 3.50 12.13
C SER A 334 -8.87 3.97 13.43
N ARG A 335 -10.19 3.81 13.52
CA ARG A 335 -10.98 4.19 14.71
C ARG A 335 -10.56 3.37 15.95
N HIS A 336 -10.33 2.07 15.80
CA HIS A 336 -9.93 1.20 16.90
C HIS A 336 -8.51 1.50 17.39
N CYS A 337 -7.58 1.81 16.49
CA CYS A 337 -6.24 2.26 16.88
C CYS A 337 -6.30 3.52 17.75
N LEU A 338 -7.04 4.54 17.30
CA LEU A 338 -7.20 5.78 18.08
C LEU A 338 -7.91 5.53 19.41
N LYS A 339 -8.94 4.67 19.43
CA LYS A 339 -9.72 4.39 20.65
C LYS A 339 -8.94 3.57 21.70
N TYR A 340 -8.25 2.51 21.28
CA TYR A 340 -7.67 1.51 22.20
C TYR A 340 -6.16 1.68 22.41
N VAL A 341 -5.46 2.22 21.41
CA VAL A 341 -4.00 2.45 21.48
C VAL A 341 -3.67 3.93 21.72
N GLY A 342 -4.65 4.84 21.54
CA GLY A 342 -4.46 6.28 21.64
C GLY A 342 -3.72 6.91 20.46
N ARG A 343 -3.36 6.10 19.45
CA ARG A 343 -2.69 6.53 18.21
C ARG A 343 -2.95 5.53 17.09
N PHE A 344 -2.86 5.99 15.85
CA PHE A 344 -2.78 5.14 14.68
C PHE A 344 -1.53 4.27 14.74
N VAL A 345 -1.71 2.97 14.50
CA VAL A 345 -0.61 2.01 14.40
C VAL A 345 -0.42 1.71 12.92
N ASP A 346 0.77 1.99 12.39
CA ASP A 346 1.11 1.62 11.02
C ASP A 346 1.73 0.22 10.98
N HIS A 347 1.65 -0.42 9.82
CA HIS A 347 2.29 -1.70 9.54
C HIS A 347 3.29 -1.48 8.41
N ASP A 348 4.51 -1.11 8.81
CA ASP A 348 5.60 -0.90 7.87
C ASP A 348 6.24 -2.26 7.54
N ASP A 349 5.91 -2.78 6.37
CA ASP A 349 6.41 -4.06 5.87
C ASP A 349 7.80 -3.95 5.19
N LYS A 350 8.44 -2.77 5.18
CA LYS A 350 9.75 -2.52 4.55
C LYS A 350 10.94 -2.54 5.51
N VAL A 351 10.77 -3.06 6.72
CA VAL A 351 11.82 -3.05 7.74
C VAL A 351 12.92 -4.08 7.42
N ALA A 352 14.18 -3.66 7.49
CA ALA A 352 15.33 -4.53 7.25
C ALA A 352 15.43 -5.69 8.27
N GLU A 353 15.87 -6.86 7.82
CA GLU A 353 15.89 -8.11 8.62
C GLU A 353 16.70 -7.99 9.92
N ASN A 354 17.85 -7.33 9.89
CA ASN A 354 18.68 -7.11 11.07
C ASN A 354 17.98 -6.26 12.15
N ARG A 355 17.20 -5.26 11.73
CA ARG A 355 16.39 -4.44 12.64
C ARG A 355 15.20 -5.24 13.19
N LEU A 356 14.64 -6.15 12.39
CA LEU A 356 13.56 -7.03 12.83
C LEU A 356 14.00 -7.99 13.93
N ALA A 357 15.18 -8.61 13.83
CA ALA A 357 15.69 -9.54 14.85
C ALA A 357 15.84 -8.86 16.23
N ASN A 358 16.55 -7.73 16.28
CA ASN A 358 16.73 -6.98 17.53
C ASN A 358 15.39 -6.50 18.13
N ALA A 359 14.47 -6.05 17.27
CA ALA A 359 13.16 -5.61 17.69
C ALA A 359 12.28 -6.76 18.20
N PHE A 360 12.45 -7.96 17.63
CA PHE A 360 11.77 -9.16 18.12
C PHE A 360 12.21 -9.50 19.55
N ASP A 361 13.52 -9.46 19.85
CA ASP A 361 14.02 -9.68 21.21
C ASP A 361 13.55 -8.62 22.22
N ILE A 362 13.41 -7.37 21.77
CA ILE A 362 12.80 -6.29 22.57
C ILE A 362 11.33 -6.63 22.85
N THR A 363 10.61 -7.11 21.84
CA THR A 363 9.19 -7.50 21.97
C THR A 363 9.04 -8.65 22.95
N CYS A 364 9.88 -9.68 22.87
CA CYS A 364 9.89 -10.81 23.79
C CYS A 364 10.04 -10.37 25.25
N ARG A 365 11.00 -9.48 25.52
CA ARG A 365 11.25 -8.95 26.87
C ARG A 365 10.09 -8.11 27.37
N ALA A 366 9.65 -7.12 26.58
CA ALA A 366 8.55 -6.24 26.95
C ALA A 366 7.23 -7.00 27.20
N TRP A 367 6.96 -8.03 26.39
CA TRP A 367 5.82 -8.91 26.59
C TRP A 367 5.91 -9.70 27.91
N LYS A 368 7.06 -10.33 28.19
CA LYS A 368 7.29 -11.07 29.44
C LYS A 368 7.19 -10.17 30.66
N ASP A 369 7.70 -8.95 30.56
CA ASP A 369 7.64 -7.97 31.65
C ASP A 369 6.20 -7.52 31.92
N ARG A 370 5.42 -7.29 30.85
CA ARG A 370 4.04 -6.81 30.94
C ARG A 370 3.04 -7.88 31.36
N PHE A 371 3.13 -9.08 30.78
CA PHE A 371 2.12 -10.12 30.92
C PHE A 371 2.58 -11.32 31.76
N ARG A 372 3.84 -11.35 32.18
CA ARG A 372 4.45 -12.45 32.97
C ARG A 372 4.39 -13.83 32.30
N ILE A 373 4.17 -13.87 30.98
CA ILE A 373 4.17 -15.08 30.14
C ILE A 373 5.20 -14.92 29.01
N ALA A 374 5.68 -16.03 28.46
CA ALA A 374 6.61 -15.98 27.33
C ALA A 374 5.92 -15.46 26.05
N TYR A 375 6.64 -14.70 25.22
CA TYR A 375 6.08 -14.18 23.97
C TYR A 375 5.96 -15.26 22.90
N THR A 376 7.03 -16.02 22.72
CA THR A 376 7.04 -17.27 21.98
C THR A 376 7.25 -18.42 22.97
N TYR A 377 6.55 -19.51 22.74
CA TYR A 377 6.95 -20.79 23.31
C TYR A 377 8.02 -21.35 22.36
N CYS A 378 9.22 -21.68 22.87
CA CYS A 378 10.21 -22.39 22.06
C CYS A 378 9.59 -23.69 21.56
N GLY A 379 9.20 -23.68 20.29
CA GLY A 379 8.48 -24.78 19.66
C GLY A 379 8.32 -24.45 18.20
N CYS A 380 9.36 -24.73 17.41
CA CYS A 380 9.17 -24.95 15.98
C CYS A 380 7.93 -25.84 15.78
N PRO A 381 7.13 -25.63 14.71
CA PRO A 381 6.22 -26.67 14.28
C PRO A 381 7.11 -27.89 13.97
N LEU A 382 7.07 -28.91 14.82
CA LEU A 382 7.53 -30.22 14.40
C LEU A 382 6.53 -30.64 13.31
N PRO A 383 6.98 -31.20 12.19
CA PRO A 383 6.06 -31.83 11.24
C PRO A 383 5.25 -32.87 12.02
N GLY A 384 3.95 -32.64 12.21
CA GLY A 384 3.04 -33.64 12.78
C GLY A 384 2.03 -33.17 13.84
N ASP A 385 2.21 -32.04 14.52
CA ASP A 385 1.26 -31.62 15.58
C ASP A 385 0.57 -30.30 15.22
N THR A 386 -0.76 -30.27 15.24
CA THR A 386 -1.51 -29.03 15.01
C THR A 386 -1.26 -28.03 16.14
N ILE A 387 -1.29 -26.74 15.83
CA ILE A 387 -1.08 -25.68 16.82
C ILE A 387 -2.17 -25.71 17.91
N GLY A 388 -3.40 -26.12 17.57
CA GLY A 388 -4.48 -26.37 18.51
C GLY A 388 -4.12 -27.43 19.57
N GLN A 389 -3.47 -28.53 19.19
CA GLN A 389 -3.02 -29.58 20.12
C GLN A 389 -1.90 -29.12 21.06
N LYS A 390 -1.06 -28.17 20.65
CA LYS A 390 -0.06 -27.56 21.53
C LYS A 390 -0.66 -26.53 22.48
N LEU A 391 -1.61 -25.71 22.00
CA LEU A 391 -2.25 -24.67 22.80
C LEU A 391 -3.27 -25.23 23.81
N SER A 392 -3.98 -26.32 23.49
CA SER A 392 -4.91 -26.97 24.42
C SER A 392 -4.23 -27.58 25.65
N ARG A 393 -2.93 -27.92 25.56
CA ARG A 393 -2.11 -28.41 26.68
C ARG A 393 -1.58 -27.29 27.59
N LEU A 394 -1.79 -26.03 27.22
CA LEU A 394 -1.34 -24.84 27.95
C LEU A 394 -2.50 -24.11 28.67
N VAL A 395 -3.73 -24.62 28.55
CA VAL A 395 -4.92 -24.13 29.26
C VAL A 395 -5.15 -24.94 30.52
#